data_AF-A0A947ALM9-F1
#
_entry.id   AF-A0A947ALM9-F1
#
_cell.length_a   1.000
_cell.length_b   1.000
_cell.length_c   1.000
_cell.angle_alpha   90.00
_cell.angle_beta   90.00
_cell.angle_gamma   90.00
#
_symmetry.space_group_name_H-M   'P 1'
#
loop_
_entity.id
_entity.type
_entity.pdbx_description
1 polymer ?
#
loop_
_entity_poly.entity_id
_entity_poly.type
_entity_poly.pdbx_seq_one_letter_code
_entity_poly.pdbx_strand_id
1 'polypeptide(L)'
;LTFMGVVKIIQNVVPASELGGPILIAQIAGEQARAGWLNLLYFMSLLSVNLGILNLLPIPVLDGGHLVFLTLEGIRRKPLNERVQIIAQQVGIALLGTLMIFVFYNDIVRIFTS
;
A
#
# COMPACT_ATOMS: atom_id res chain seq x y z
N LEU A 1 -2.03 24.98 4.59
CA LEU A 1 -2.80 23.76 4.94
C LEU A 1 -2.62 22.62 3.94
N THR A 2 -2.63 22.88 2.64
CA THR A 2 -2.49 21.86 1.58
C THR A 2 -1.17 21.10 1.58
N PHE A 3 -0.03 21.76 1.88
CA PHE A 3 1.28 21.10 1.90
C PHE A 3 1.46 20.11 3.05
N MET A 4 0.93 20.43 4.24
CA MET A 4 0.91 19.49 5.37
C MET A 4 0.02 18.27 5.13
N GLY A 5 -1.04 18.39 4.31
CA GLY A 5 -1.89 17.26 3.93
C GLY A 5 -1.13 16.23 3.07
N VAL A 6 -0.36 16.71 2.10
CA VAL A 6 0.47 15.83 1.22
C VAL A 6 1.66 15.25 1.98
N VAL A 7 2.30 16.04 2.85
CA VAL A 7 3.37 15.54 3.73
C VAL A 7 2.82 14.52 4.74
N LYS A 8 1.58 14.67 5.24
CA LYS A 8 0.93 13.65 6.06
C LYS A 8 0.57 12.39 5.27
N ILE A 9 0.21 12.49 3.99
CA ILE A 9 -0.02 11.31 3.15
C ILE A 9 1.30 10.55 2.93
N ILE A 10 2.44 11.24 2.86
CA ILE A 10 3.77 10.62 2.68
C ILE A 10 4.39 10.15 4.01
N GLN A 11 4.13 10.85 5.12
CA GLN A 11 4.60 10.50 6.47
C GLN A 11 3.64 9.59 7.25
N ASN A 12 2.42 9.37 6.73
CA ASN A 12 1.43 8.39 7.17
C ASN A 12 0.84 7.68 5.94
N VAL A 13 1.67 7.05 5.10
CA VAL A 13 1.15 6.04 4.16
C VAL A 13 0.71 4.84 5.00
N VAL A 14 -0.53 5.00 5.46
CA VAL A 14 -1.37 4.18 6.31
C VAL A 14 -0.83 3.96 7.73
N PRO A 15 -1.53 4.47 8.77
CA PRO A 15 -1.21 4.13 10.14
C PRO A 15 -1.18 2.60 10.26
N ALA A 16 -0.06 2.04 10.71
CA ALA A 16 0.04 0.64 11.13
C ALA A 16 -0.95 0.28 12.27
N SER A 17 -1.64 1.29 12.82
CA SER A 17 -2.73 1.18 13.77
C SER A 17 -4.13 1.02 13.13
N GLU A 18 -4.32 1.40 11.86
CA GLU A 18 -5.59 1.23 11.11
C GLU A 18 -5.53 0.13 10.05
N LEU A 19 -4.35 -0.07 9.44
CA LEU A 19 -3.97 -1.35 8.87
C LEU A 19 -3.01 -1.98 9.86
N GLY A 20 -3.51 -2.84 10.73
CA GLY A 20 -2.63 -3.77 11.41
C GLY A 20 -1.66 -4.40 10.41
N GLY A 21 -0.41 -4.67 10.79
CA GLY A 21 0.45 -5.38 9.87
C GLY A 21 -0.14 -6.75 9.49
N PRO A 22 0.50 -7.48 8.57
CA PRO A 22 -0.03 -8.72 8.02
C PRO A 22 -0.50 -9.71 9.09
N ILE A 23 0.14 -9.73 10.26
CA ILE A 23 -0.24 -10.61 11.35
C ILE A 23 -1.52 -10.12 12.04
N LEU A 24 -1.65 -8.81 12.31
CA LEU A 24 -2.88 -8.27 12.89
C LEU A 24 -4.07 -8.38 11.92
N ILE A 25 -3.86 -8.19 10.61
CA ILE A 25 -4.91 -8.44 9.61
C ILE A 25 -5.38 -9.89 9.68
N ALA A 26 -4.46 -10.85 9.82
CA ALA A 26 -4.81 -12.27 9.96
C ALA A 26 -5.58 -12.55 11.26
N GLN A 27 -5.21 -11.90 12.37
CA GLN A 27 -5.93 -12.00 13.64
C GLN A 27 -7.36 -11.47 13.53
N ILE A 28 -7.53 -10.25 13.00
CA ILE A 28 -8.85 -9.64 12.80
C ILE A 28 -9.68 -10.49 11.82
N ALA A 29 -9.09 -10.98 10.73
CA ALA A 29 -9.77 -11.88 9.80
C ALA A 29 -10.30 -13.14 10.52
N GLY A 30 -9.50 -13.72 11.42
CA GLY A 30 -9.90 -14.85 12.25
C GLY A 30 -11.05 -14.52 13.19
N GLU A 31 -11.05 -13.34 13.81
CA GLU A 31 -12.17 -12.87 14.64
C GLU A 31 -13.45 -12.66 13.82
N GLN A 32 -13.34 -12.01 12.66
CA GLN A 32 -14.48 -11.78 11.76
C GLN A 32 -15.05 -13.10 11.21
N ALA A 33 -14.18 -14.08 10.92
CA ALA A 33 -14.60 -15.42 10.52
C ALA A 33 -15.38 -16.14 11.63
N ARG A 34 -14.94 -16.01 12.90
CA ARG A 34 -15.65 -16.55 14.07
C ARG A 34 -16.99 -15.84 14.31
N ALA A 35 -17.06 -14.55 14.00
CA ALA A 35 -18.29 -13.75 14.07
C ALA A 35 -19.29 -14.08 12.94
N GLY A 36 -18.90 -14.88 11.95
CA GLY A 36 -19.76 -15.40 10.89
C GLY A 36 -19.37 -14.95 9.48
N TRP A 37 -19.84 -15.67 8.47
CA TRP A 37 -19.46 -15.47 7.06
C TRP A 37 -19.78 -14.07 6.52
N LEU A 38 -20.90 -13.47 6.94
CA LEU A 38 -21.27 -12.10 6.53
C LEU A 38 -20.28 -11.05 7.05
N ASN A 39 -19.78 -11.21 8.28
CA ASN A 39 -18.81 -10.29 8.87
C ASN A 39 -17.44 -10.42 8.18
N LEU A 40 -17.04 -11.66 7.87
CA LEU A 40 -15.83 -11.91 7.08
C LEU A 40 -15.92 -11.27 5.69
N LEU A 41 -17.03 -11.44 4.97
CA LEU A 41 -17.24 -10.82 3.66
C LEU A 41 -17.19 -9.29 3.75
N TYR A 42 -17.82 -8.70 4.76
CA TYR A 42 -17.79 -7.25 4.98
C TYR A 42 -16.35 -6.78 5.22
N PHE A 43 -15.61 -7.45 6.10
CA PHE A 43 -14.20 -7.13 6.36
C PHE A 43 -13.32 -7.25 5.10
N MET A 44 -13.48 -8.33 4.33
CA MET A 44 -12.78 -8.52 3.06
C MET A 44 -13.12 -7.44 2.04
N SER A 45 -14.39 -7.02 1.98
CA SER A 45 -14.82 -5.95 1.06
C SER A 45 -14.15 -4.62 1.41
N LEU A 46 -14.10 -4.27 2.71
CA LEU A 46 -13.42 -3.07 3.18
C LEU A 46 -11.91 -3.10 2.87
N LEU A 47 -11.25 -4.23 3.15
CA LEU A 47 -9.84 -4.41 2.81
C LEU A 47 -9.60 -4.31 1.30
N SER A 48 -10.44 -4.93 0.48
CA SER A 48 -10.30 -4.93 -0.97
C SER A 48 -10.44 -3.53 -1.55
N VAL A 49 -11.42 -2.74 -1.09
CA VAL A 49 -11.58 -1.34 -1.51
C VAL A 49 -10.36 -0.51 -1.13
N ASN A 50 -9.86 -0.65 0.10
CA ASN A 50 -8.68 0.08 0.56
C ASN A 50 -7.43 -0.28 -0.25
N LEU A 51 -7.19 -1.57 -0.52
CA LEU A 51 -6.08 -2.02 -1.36
C LEU A 51 -6.22 -1.53 -2.81
N GLY A 52 -7.45 -1.51 -3.34
CA GLY A 52 -7.73 -0.95 -4.66
C GLY A 52 -7.35 0.53 -4.75
N ILE A 53 -7.70 1.33 -3.74
CA ILE A 53 -7.32 2.76 -3.66
C ILE A 53 -5.80 2.90 -3.54
N LEU A 54 -5.14 2.09 -2.71
CA LEU A 54 -3.68 2.12 -2.54
C LEU A 54 -2.95 1.75 -3.84
N ASN A 55 -3.44 0.76 -4.59
CA ASN A 55 -2.85 0.38 -5.88
C ASN A 55 -2.95 1.48 -6.95
N LEU A 56 -3.89 2.42 -6.83
CA LEU A 56 -4.02 3.55 -7.73
C LEU A 56 -3.08 4.72 -7.38
N LEU A 57 -2.32 4.64 -6.29
CA LEU A 57 -1.32 5.65 -5.96
C LEU A 57 -0.20 5.70 -7.02
N PRO A 58 0.40 6.88 -7.25
CA PRO A 58 1.43 7.08 -8.27
C PRO A 58 2.80 6.51 -7.84
N ILE A 59 2.84 5.23 -7.46
CA ILE A 59 4.03 4.51 -7.03
C ILE A 59 4.44 3.58 -8.19
N PRO A 60 5.68 3.66 -8.72
CA PRO A 60 6.11 2.96 -9.94
C PRO A 60 5.89 1.44 -10.01
N VAL A 61 5.74 0.78 -8.85
CA VAL A 61 5.52 -0.68 -8.73
C VAL A 61 4.04 -1.03 -8.64
N LEU A 62 3.18 -0.05 -8.37
CA LEU A 62 1.73 -0.22 -8.30
C LEU A 62 1.09 0.15 -9.64
N ASP A 63 -0.15 -0.32 -9.83
CA ASP A 63 -0.94 -0.07 -11.05
C ASP A 63 -1.07 1.44 -11.36
N GLY A 64 -1.20 2.28 -10.33
CA GLY A 64 -1.25 3.74 -10.44
C GLY A 64 0.06 4.36 -10.96
N GLY A 65 1.22 3.76 -10.68
CA GLY A 65 2.48 4.19 -11.27
C GLY A 65 2.52 3.97 -12.78
N HIS A 66 2.00 2.84 -13.23
CA HIS A 66 1.84 2.56 -14.66
C HIS A 66 0.85 3.52 -15.32
N LEU A 67 -0.27 3.83 -14.66
CA LEU A 67 -1.22 4.84 -15.14
C LEU A 67 -0.56 6.22 -15.30
N VAL A 68 0.33 6.61 -14.37
CA VAL A 68 1.11 7.84 -14.49
C VAL A 68 2.07 7.79 -15.67
N PHE A 69 2.77 6.68 -15.89
CA PHE A 69 3.66 6.55 -17.05
C PHE A 69 2.89 6.65 -18.37
N LEU A 70 1.74 5.97 -18.47
CA LEU A 70 0.88 6.01 -19.65
C LEU A 70 0.29 7.40 -19.89
N THR A 71 -0.17 8.09 -18.85
CA THR A 71 -0.66 9.47 -18.99
C THR A 71 0.44 10.43 -19.41
N LEU A 72 1.66 10.30 -18.87
CA LEU A 72 2.82 11.08 -19.29
C LEU A 72 3.21 10.82 -20.75
N GLU A 73 3.16 9.57 -21.20
CA GLU A 73 3.40 9.20 -22.60
C GLU A 73 2.32 9.78 -23.53
N GLY A 74 1.05 9.70 -23.13
CA GLY A 74 -0.08 10.28 -23.87
C GLY A 74 0.05 11.80 -24.03
N ILE A 75 0.49 12.50 -22.99
CA ILE A 75 0.73 13.95 -23.02
C ILE A 75 1.98 14.28 -23.86
N ARG A 76 3.10 13.57 -23.67
CA ARG A 76 4.34 13.80 -24.44
C ARG A 76 4.25 13.35 -25.90
N ARG A 77 3.26 12.50 -26.25
CA ARG A 77 3.15 11.79 -27.53
C ARG A 77 4.45 11.08 -27.95
N LYS A 78 5.30 10.74 -26.98
CA LYS A 78 6.59 10.08 -27.17
C LYS A 78 6.78 9.08 -26.05
N PRO A 79 7.33 7.88 -26.32
CA PRO A 79 7.57 6.89 -25.29
C PRO A 79 8.50 7.45 -24.21
N LEU A 80 8.26 7.06 -22.97
CA LEU A 80 9.19 7.36 -21.88
C LEU A 80 10.46 6.54 -22.07
N ASN A 81 11.57 7.06 -21.56
CA ASN A 81 12.84 6.35 -21.63
C ASN A 81 12.76 5.09 -20.74
N GLU A 82 12.95 3.91 -21.33
CA GLU A 82 12.93 2.62 -20.63
C GLU A 82 13.86 2.61 -19.40
N ARG A 83 15.04 3.25 -19.50
CA ARG A 83 15.97 3.36 -18.36
C ARG A 83 15.35 4.08 -17.16
N VAL A 84 14.53 5.11 -17.41
CA VAL A 84 13.88 5.86 -16.34
C VAL A 84 12.77 5.03 -15.68
N GLN A 85 12.00 4.29 -16.47
CA GLN A 85 10.97 3.39 -15.93
C GLN A 85 11.59 2.29 -15.06
N ILE A 86 12.67 1.65 -15.53
CA ILE A 86 13.38 0.61 -14.79
C ILE A 86 13.93 1.14 -13.47
N ILE A 87 14.57 2.31 -13.48
CA ILE A 87 15.09 2.92 -12.25
C ILE A 87 13.95 3.26 -11.29
N ALA A 88 12.87 3.85 -11.78
CA ALA A 88 11.70 4.18 -10.97
C ALA A 88 11.07 2.93 -10.32
N GLN A 89 10.96 1.83 -11.08
CA GLN A 89 10.50 0.54 -10.56
C GLN A 89 11.44 -0.03 -9.51
N GLN A 90 12.75 -0.06 -9.74
CA GLN A 90 13.73 -0.55 -8.76
C GLN A 90 13.68 0.24 -7.45
N VAL A 91 13.58 1.57 -7.53
CA VAL A 91 13.40 2.43 -6.36
C VAL A 91 12.10 2.11 -5.64
N GLY A 92 11.00 1.92 -6.38
CA GLY A 92 9.72 1.54 -5.80
C GLY A 92 9.77 0.17 -5.10
N ILE A 93 10.45 -0.82 -5.68
CA ILE A 93 10.58 -2.17 -5.09
C ILE A 93 11.42 -2.09 -3.82
N ALA A 94 12.55 -1.37 -3.86
CA ALA A 94 13.40 -1.19 -2.69
C ALA A 94 12.66 -0.50 -1.53
N LEU A 95 11.86 0.54 -1.84
CA LEU A 95 11.07 1.27 -0.86
C LEU A 95 9.96 0.39 -0.27
N LEU A 96 9.18 -0.28 -1.12
CA LEU A 96 8.11 -1.20 -0.67
C LEU A 96 8.68 -2.37 0.12
N GLY A 97 9.76 -2.99 -0.34
CA GLY A 97 10.43 -4.08 0.38
C GLY A 97 10.92 -3.65 1.76
N THR A 98 11.51 -2.46 1.86
CA THR A 98 11.94 -1.88 3.14
C THR A 98 10.75 -1.65 4.07
N LEU A 99 9.66 -1.08 3.54
CA LEU A 99 8.43 -0.86 4.29
C LEU A 99 7.80 -2.18 4.77
N MET A 100 7.76 -3.22 3.91
CA MET A 100 7.28 -4.54 4.27
C MET A 100 8.08 -5.11 5.44
N ILE A 101 9.42 -5.10 5.36
CA ILE A 101 10.30 -5.58 6.44
C ILE A 101 10.04 -4.79 7.72
N PHE A 102 9.92 -3.47 7.65
CA PHE A 102 9.64 -2.62 8.80
C PHE A 102 8.31 -2.95 9.48
N VAL A 103 7.23 -3.10 8.70
CA VAL A 103 5.89 -3.44 9.21
C VAL A 103 5.90 -4.85 9.82
N PHE A 104 6.48 -5.84 9.15
CA PHE A 104 6.61 -7.20 9.68
C PHE A 104 7.42 -7.23 10.97
N TYR A 105 8.54 -6.51 11.03
CA TYR A 105 9.35 -6.41 12.25
C TYR A 105 8.56 -5.80 13.40
N ASN A 106 7.81 -4.72 13.14
CA ASN A 106 6.97 -4.08 14.14
C ASN A 106 5.87 -5.02 14.66
N ASP A 107 5.19 -5.73 13.76
CA ASP A 107 4.18 -6.74 14.10
C ASP A 107 4.74 -7.83 15.02
N ILE A 108 5.93 -8.36 14.68
CA ILE A 108 6.62 -9.38 15.47
C ILE A 108 6.94 -8.84 16.87
N VAL A 109 7.58 -7.67 16.96
CA VAL A 109 7.95 -7.05 18.25
C VAL A 109 6.71 -6.79 19.11
N ARG A 110 5.61 -6.34 18.50
CA ARG A 110 4.35 -6.10 19.19
C ARG A 110 3.81 -7.37 19.84
N ILE A 111 3.86 -8.51 19.15
CA ILE A 111 3.40 -9.80 19.67
C ILE A 111 4.26 -10.30 20.83
N PHE A 112 5.58 -10.06 20.79
CA PHE A 112 6.48 -10.47 21.87
C PHE A 112 6.46 -9.52 23.09
N THR A 113 6.01 -8.28 22.90
CA THR A 113 5.94 -7.26 23.98
C THR A 113 4.55 -7.19 24.63
N SER A 114 3.50 -7.68 23.97
CA SER A 114 2.12 -7.75 24.49
C SER A 114 1.87 -9.08 25.20
#